data_AF-A0A7C1VIK0-F1
#
_entry.id   AF-A0A7C1VIK0-F1
#
_cell.length_a   1.000
_cell.length_b   1.000
_cell.length_c   1.000
_cell.angle_alpha   90.00
_cell.angle_beta   90.00
_cell.angle_gamma   90.00
#
_symmetry.space_group_name_H-M   'P 1'
#
loop_
_entity.id
_entity.type
_entity.pdbx_description
1 polymer ?
#
loop_
_entity_poly.entity_id
_entity_poly.type
_entity_poly.pdbx_seq_one_letter_code
_entity_poly.pdbx_strand_id
1 'polypeptide(L)'
;MTKKKKKVTVKKEEPAVYFENVLDAILNVVRQKIGGFRLRSGGAQEYGPEGMFICANETLSSARNDRDYNQYILSAAYSISAAMQILKQWNINLLPAPEPKKEEVS
;
A
#
# COMPACT_ATOMS: atom_id res chain seq x y z
N MET A 1 -40.31 44.93 12.48
CA MET A 1 -40.34 43.52 12.04
C MET A 1 -39.08 43.20 11.25
N THR A 2 -38.08 42.61 11.89
CA THR A 2 -36.77 42.33 11.28
C THR A 2 -36.74 40.90 10.75
N LYS A 3 -36.76 40.74 9.41
CA LYS A 3 -36.73 39.43 8.74
C LYS A 3 -35.38 38.74 8.99
N LYS A 4 -35.38 37.66 9.78
CA LYS A 4 -34.23 36.73 9.91
C LYS A 4 -34.02 36.01 8.58
N LYS A 5 -32.89 36.27 7.91
CA LYS A 5 -32.42 35.47 6.77
C LYS A 5 -32.03 34.08 7.29
N LYS A 6 -32.74 33.05 6.82
CA LYS A 6 -32.48 31.64 7.10
C LYS A 6 -31.23 31.23 6.33
N LYS A 7 -30.12 30.94 7.04
CA LYS A 7 -28.89 30.38 6.45
C LYS A 7 -29.22 28.97 5.96
N VAL A 8 -29.17 28.76 4.65
CA VAL A 8 -29.26 27.43 4.04
C VAL A 8 -27.89 26.77 4.19
N THR A 9 -27.81 25.78 5.07
CA THR A 9 -26.61 24.94 5.20
C THR A 9 -26.62 23.96 4.04
N VAL A 10 -25.80 24.21 3.03
CA VAL A 10 -25.56 23.25 1.95
C VAL A 10 -24.85 22.05 2.59
N LYS A 11 -25.53 20.90 2.65
CA LYS A 11 -24.89 19.63 3.02
C LYS A 11 -23.83 19.36 1.96
N LYS A 12 -22.56 19.39 2.38
CA LYS A 12 -21.43 18.95 1.58
C LYS A 12 -21.67 17.47 1.28
N GLU A 13 -21.99 17.14 0.04
CA GLU A 13 -22.10 15.74 -0.37
C GLU A 13 -20.75 15.06 -0.08
N GLU A 14 -20.78 14.03 0.77
CA GLU A 14 -19.60 13.19 0.95
C GLU A 14 -19.30 12.51 -0.39
N PRO A 15 -18.05 12.55 -0.87
CA PRO A 15 -17.71 11.94 -2.14
C PRO A 15 -18.05 10.45 -2.09
N ALA A 16 -18.75 9.95 -3.12
CA ALA A 16 -19.06 8.53 -3.23
C ALA A 16 -17.75 7.72 -3.25
N VAL A 17 -17.56 6.86 -2.25
CA VAL A 17 -16.41 5.95 -2.18
C VAL A 17 -16.83 4.61 -2.79
N TYR A 18 -16.20 4.26 -3.91
CA TYR A 18 -16.42 2.97 -4.57
C TYR A 18 -15.53 1.89 -3.96
N PHE A 19 -15.93 0.63 -4.10
CA PHE A 19 -15.16 -0.53 -3.65
C PHE A 19 -13.70 -0.47 -4.14
N GLU A 20 -13.50 -0.14 -5.42
CA GLU A 20 -12.17 -0.01 -6.02
C GLU A 20 -11.31 1.05 -5.32
N ASN A 21 -11.90 2.19 -4.92
CA ASN A 21 -11.16 3.22 -4.19
C ASN A 21 -10.64 2.71 -2.84
N VAL A 22 -11.41 1.84 -2.18
CA VAL A 22 -11.02 1.22 -0.90
C VAL A 22 -9.96 0.15 -1.13
N LEU A 23 -10.12 -0.68 -2.17
CA LEU A 23 -9.16 -1.71 -2.53
C LEU A 23 -7.80 -1.09 -2.89
N ASP A 24 -7.80 -0.04 -3.70
CA ASP A 24 -6.60 0.73 -4.05
C ASP A 24 -5.92 1.32 -2.82
N ALA A 25 -6.70 1.85 -1.88
CA ALA A 25 -6.15 2.34 -0.61
C ALA A 25 -5.45 1.22 0.17
N ILE A 26 -6.05 0.04 0.26
CA ILE A 26 -5.45 -1.13 0.93
C ILE A 26 -4.18 -1.59 0.21
N LEU A 27 -4.23 -1.70 -1.13
CA LEU A 27 -3.07 -2.08 -1.94
C LEU A 27 -1.93 -1.08 -1.80
N ASN A 28 -2.22 0.21 -1.63
CA ASN A 28 -1.21 1.23 -1.35
C ASN A 28 -0.54 1.00 0.01
N VAL A 29 -1.28 0.61 1.05
CA VAL A 29 -0.68 0.25 2.35
C VAL A 29 0.23 -0.97 2.22
N VAL A 30 -0.21 -2.00 1.49
CA VAL A 30 0.62 -3.19 1.19
C VAL A 30 1.91 -2.78 0.46
N ARG A 31 1.79 -1.93 -0.57
CA ARG A 31 2.95 -1.39 -1.31
C ARG A 31 3.94 -0.67 -0.40
N GLN A 32 3.45 0.14 0.54
CA GLN A 32 4.31 0.81 1.52
C GLN A 32 5.07 -0.18 2.40
N LYS A 33 4.44 -1.27 2.85
CA LYS A 33 5.12 -2.33 3.62
C LYS A 33 6.20 -3.03 2.81
N ILE A 34 5.91 -3.37 1.55
CA ILE A 34 6.89 -3.98 0.63
C ILE A 34 8.08 -3.04 0.41
N GLY A 35 7.82 -1.75 0.17
CA GLY A 35 8.86 -0.73 0.07
C GLY A 35 9.75 -0.68 1.33
N GLY A 36 9.12 -0.79 2.50
CA GLY A 36 9.83 -0.89 3.78
C GLY A 36 10.72 -2.13 3.89
N PHE A 37 10.28 -3.29 3.40
CA PHE A 37 11.12 -4.49 3.36
C PHE A 37 12.34 -4.26 2.47
N ARG A 38 12.11 -3.79 1.24
CA ARG A 38 13.18 -3.59 0.24
C ARG A 38 14.28 -2.63 0.71
N LEU A 39 13.92 -1.61 1.50
CA LEU A 39 14.87 -0.60 1.98
C LEU A 39 15.59 -1.00 3.27
N ARG A 40 15.11 -2.02 3.99
CA ARG A 40 15.70 -2.45 5.26
C ARG A 40 16.96 -3.27 5.00
N SER A 41 18.02 -3.05 5.78
CA SER A 41 19.16 -3.98 5.88
C SER A 41 18.80 -5.15 6.80
N GLY A 42 19.06 -6.39 6.39
CA GLY A 42 18.65 -7.56 7.16
C GLY A 42 17.21 -8.03 6.86
N GLY A 43 16.87 -9.17 7.42
CA GLY A 43 15.50 -9.69 7.51
C GLY A 43 15.15 -10.75 6.46
N ALA A 44 13.86 -11.10 6.39
CA ALA A 44 13.35 -12.23 5.61
C ALA A 44 13.75 -12.20 4.12
N GLN A 45 13.95 -11.01 3.54
CA GLN A 45 14.36 -10.86 2.14
C GLN A 45 15.74 -11.44 1.83
N GLU A 46 16.65 -11.50 2.81
CA GLU A 46 18.00 -12.03 2.64
C GLU A 46 18.00 -13.56 2.57
N TYR A 47 16.95 -14.18 3.09
CA TYR A 47 16.73 -15.64 3.06
C TYR A 47 15.94 -16.08 1.84
N GLY A 48 15.75 -15.20 0.86
CA GLY A 48 15.05 -15.52 -0.38
C GLY A 48 13.52 -15.63 -0.23
N PRO A 49 12.86 -16.16 -1.27
CA PRO A 49 11.42 -16.35 -1.29
C PRO A 49 10.88 -17.16 -0.11
N GLU A 50 11.63 -18.16 0.33
CA GLU A 50 11.27 -19.08 1.39
C GLU A 50 11.20 -18.37 2.74
N GLY A 51 12.18 -17.49 3.03
CA GLY A 51 12.15 -16.65 4.23
C GLY A 51 10.92 -15.74 4.26
N MET A 52 10.59 -15.13 3.13
CA MET A 52 9.38 -14.33 2.98
C MET A 52 8.10 -15.15 3.17
N PHE A 53 8.04 -16.35 2.60
CA PHE A 53 6.90 -17.26 2.75
C PHE A 53 6.67 -17.68 4.20
N ILE A 54 7.73 -18.00 4.94
CA ILE A 54 7.64 -18.35 6.37
C ILE A 54 7.06 -17.17 7.15
N CYS A 55 7.62 -15.97 6.98
CA CYS A 55 7.10 -14.77 7.66
C CYS A 55 5.65 -14.47 7.28
N ALA A 56 5.24 -14.71 6.04
CA ALA A 56 3.84 -14.56 5.61
C ALA A 56 2.90 -15.47 6.42
N ASN A 57 3.25 -16.74 6.57
CA ASN A 57 2.43 -17.72 7.29
C ASN A 57 2.38 -17.45 8.80
N GLU A 58 3.52 -17.13 9.42
CA GLU A 58 3.57 -16.79 10.85
C GLU A 58 2.72 -15.56 11.14
N THR A 59 2.88 -14.52 10.32
CA THR A 59 2.10 -13.29 10.43
C THR A 59 0.61 -13.56 10.20
N LEU A 60 0.24 -14.42 9.25
CA LEU A 60 -1.16 -14.79 9.01
C LEU A 60 -1.79 -15.53 10.19
N SER A 61 -1.03 -16.48 10.76
CA SER A 61 -1.45 -17.24 11.94
C SER A 61 -1.74 -16.31 13.11
N SER A 62 -0.82 -15.38 13.37
CA SER A 62 -0.96 -14.34 14.39
C SER A 62 -2.14 -13.41 14.10
N ALA A 63 -2.29 -12.93 12.86
CA ALA A 63 -3.42 -12.11 12.43
C ALA A 63 -4.78 -12.77 12.70
N ARG A 64 -4.90 -14.07 12.43
CA ARG A 64 -6.13 -14.83 12.66
C ARG A 64 -6.49 -14.94 14.14
N ASN A 65 -5.49 -15.11 15.00
CA ASN A 65 -5.70 -15.24 16.43
C ASN A 65 -6.10 -13.90 17.06
N ASP A 66 -5.42 -12.83 16.68
CA ASP A 66 -5.60 -11.50 17.26
C ASP A 66 -6.68 -10.66 16.58
N ARG A 67 -7.16 -11.12 15.41
CA ARG A 67 -8.07 -10.38 14.50
C ARG A 67 -7.52 -9.00 14.11
N ASP A 68 -6.20 -8.89 13.97
CA ASP A 68 -5.52 -7.65 13.61
C ASP A 68 -5.38 -7.51 12.09
N TYR A 69 -6.12 -6.55 11.53
CA TYR A 69 -6.08 -6.24 10.09
C TYR A 69 -4.68 -5.83 9.61
N ASN A 70 -3.86 -5.18 10.45
CA ASN A 70 -2.52 -4.77 10.07
C ASN A 70 -1.62 -5.98 9.84
N GLN A 71 -1.82 -7.07 10.59
CA GLN A 71 -1.08 -8.30 10.38
C GLN A 71 -1.55 -9.04 9.12
N TYR A 72 -2.83 -9.01 8.77
CA TYR A 72 -3.29 -9.49 7.46
C TYR A 72 -2.61 -8.76 6.30
N ILE A 73 -2.52 -7.42 6.38
CA ILE A 73 -1.82 -6.58 5.40
C ILE A 73 -0.33 -6.94 5.34
N LEU A 74 0.30 -7.14 6.50
CA LEU A 74 1.72 -7.48 6.58
C LEU A 74 2.00 -8.88 5.99
N SER A 75 1.15 -9.86 6.26
CA SER A 75 1.22 -11.19 5.64
C SER A 75 1.10 -11.11 4.12
N ALA A 76 0.15 -10.32 3.61
CA ALA A 76 0.00 -10.09 2.17
C ALA A 76 1.26 -9.45 1.56
N ALA A 77 1.86 -8.48 2.24
CA ALA A 77 3.11 -7.86 1.80
C ALA A 77 4.26 -8.88 1.71
N TYR A 78 4.39 -9.79 2.69
CA TYR A 78 5.40 -10.86 2.64
C TYR A 78 5.14 -11.83 1.49
N SER A 79 3.89 -12.27 1.29
CA SER A 79 3.51 -13.16 0.18
C SER A 79 3.81 -12.56 -1.19
N ILE A 80 3.46 -11.29 -1.41
CA ILE A 80 3.77 -10.60 -2.67
C ILE A 80 5.28 -10.44 -2.83
N SER A 81 6.01 -10.14 -1.76
CA SER A 81 7.46 -10.03 -1.81
C SER A 81 8.14 -11.35 -2.17
N ALA A 82 7.67 -12.47 -1.63
CA ALA A 82 8.11 -13.81 -2.01
C ALA A 82 7.87 -14.05 -3.52
N ALA A 83 6.67 -13.73 -4.01
CA ALA A 83 6.34 -13.86 -5.43
C ALA A 83 7.24 -12.98 -6.31
N MET A 84 7.50 -11.73 -5.92
CA MET A 84 8.42 -10.84 -6.63
C MET A 84 9.84 -11.41 -6.68
N GLN A 85 10.32 -12.05 -5.61
CA GLN A 85 11.63 -12.70 -5.61
C GLN A 85 11.67 -13.92 -6.53
N ILE A 86 10.63 -14.78 -6.51
CA ILE A 86 10.50 -15.95 -7.41
C ILE A 86 10.51 -15.50 -8.87
N LEU A 87 9.77 -14.44 -9.19
CA LEU A 87 9.69 -13.87 -10.54
C LEU A 87 10.92 -13.05 -10.93
N LYS A 88 11.94 -12.97 -10.06
CA LYS A 88 13.15 -12.15 -10.23
C LYS A 88 12.86 -10.66 -10.46
N GLN A 89 11.73 -10.20 -9.92
CA GLN A 89 11.23 -8.82 -9.97
C GLN A 89 11.53 -8.03 -8.68
N TRP A 90 12.24 -8.62 -7.71
CA TRP A 90 12.61 -7.93 -6.47
C TRP A 90 13.68 -6.85 -6.69
N ASN A 91 14.68 -7.17 -7.50
CA ASN A 91 15.82 -6.29 -7.80
C ASN A 91 15.71 -5.66 -9.19
N ILE A 92 14.51 -5.25 -9.61
CA ILE A 92 14.36 -4.53 -10.88
C ILE A 92 15.18 -3.24 -10.79
N ASN A 93 16.07 -3.06 -11.77
CA ASN A 93 16.72 -1.78 -12.03
C ASN A 93 15.62 -0.80 -12.44
N LEU A 94 15.27 0.11 -11.54
CA LEU A 94 14.34 1.18 -11.85
C LEU A 94 14.98 2.02 -12.96
N LEU A 95 14.27 2.19 -14.07
CA LEU A 95 14.67 3.16 -15.07
C LEU A 95 14.73 4.54 -14.40
N PRO A 96 15.71 5.39 -14.78
CA PRO A 96 15.78 6.76 -14.25
C PRO A 96 14.44 7.46 -14.51
N ALA A 97 14.04 8.32 -13.58
CA ALA A 97 12.82 9.10 -13.73
C ALA A 97 12.87 9.89 -15.05
N PRO A 98 11.76 9.95 -15.82
CA PRO A 98 11.75 10.72 -17.06
C PRO A 98 12.12 12.17 -16.76
N GLU A 99 13.07 12.72 -17.51
CA GLU A 99 13.46 14.11 -17.36
C GLU A 99 12.22 15.00 -17.58
N PRO A 100 12.00 16.03 -16.74
CA PRO A 100 10.90 16.94 -16.96
C PRO A 100 11.10 17.59 -18.32
N LYS A 101 10.12 17.40 -19.23
CA LYS A 101 10.09 18.14 -20.49
C LYS A 101 10.15 19.62 -20.12
N LYS A 102 11.26 20.28 -20.48
CA LYS A 102 11.35 21.74 -20.42
C LYS A 102 10.22 22.24 -21.31
N GLU A 103 9.18 22.80 -20.70
CA GLU A 103 8.22 23.61 -21.43
C GLU A 103 9.02 24.78 -21.99
N GLU A 104 9.28 24.75 -23.30
CA GLU A 104 9.75 25.91 -24.05
C GLU A 104 8.64 26.96 -23.97
N VAL A 105 8.75 27.85 -22.97
CA VAL A 105 7.97 29.07 -22.93
C VAL A 105 8.40 29.90 -24.15
N SER A 106 7.55 29.90 -25.17
CA SER A 106 7.62 30.78 -26.33
C SER A 106 6.63 31.92 -26.17
#